data_AF-A0AAD7MK66-F1
#
_entry.id   AF-A0AAD7MK66-F1
#
_cell.length_a   1.000
_cell.length_b   1.000
_cell.length_c   1.000
_cell.angle_alpha   90.00
_cell.angle_beta   90.00
_cell.angle_gamma   90.00
#
_symmetry.space_group_name_H-M   'P 1'
#
loop_
_entity.id
_entity.type
_entity.pdbx_description
1 polymer ?
#
loop_
_entity_poly.entity_id
_entity_poly.type
_entity_poly.pdbx_seq_one_letter_code
_entity_poly.pdbx_strand_id
1 'polypeptide(L)'
;MASSDPVHEFDSLRAQSKFVFAVFYRGHWCPFCRGWLSKLATLSPAIVAAGGTPVIITAEAEKYLDDTRAATKYDGKAIVDPENRLAKELDARGLVHVAISERSGYDHGMAQPALLVLKEDGTVLESWAIVPSTMNLGGAKDRPALDEVWENVEAQIHDKPKVHDTYSTIGFLKLVGRKIFG
;
A
#
# COMPACT_ATOMS: atom_id res chain seq x y z
N MET A 1 -25.44 5.42 -6.38
CA MET A 1 -24.76 6.00 -5.21
C MET A 1 -23.50 6.65 -5.75
N ALA A 2 -23.30 7.95 -5.52
CA ALA A 2 -22.12 8.63 -6.05
C ALA A 2 -20.87 7.96 -5.46
N SER A 3 -20.01 7.41 -6.33
CA SER A 3 -18.66 7.00 -5.96
C SER A 3 -18.01 8.17 -5.22
N SER A 4 -17.55 7.95 -3.98
CA SER A 4 -16.82 8.97 -3.22
C SER A 4 -15.63 9.46 -4.03
N ASP A 5 -15.31 10.76 -3.93
CA ASP A 5 -14.09 11.28 -4.56
C ASP A 5 -12.86 10.74 -3.80
N PRO A 6 -12.04 9.88 -4.43
CA PRO A 6 -10.93 9.20 -3.75
C PRO A 6 -9.84 10.18 -3.30
N VAL A 7 -9.70 11.33 -3.97
CA VAL A 7 -8.75 12.39 -3.56
C VAL A 7 -9.22 13.03 -2.27
N HIS A 8 -10.48 13.45 -2.23
CA HIS A 8 -11.06 14.07 -1.04
C HIS A 8 -11.09 13.09 0.15
N GLU A 9 -11.37 11.82 -0.09
CA GLU A 9 -11.32 10.79 0.95
C GLU A 9 -9.92 10.64 1.54
N PHE A 10 -8.88 10.54 0.71
CA PHE A 10 -7.49 10.50 1.17
C PHE A 10 -7.09 11.74 1.96
N ASP A 11 -7.41 12.94 1.44
CA ASP A 11 -7.11 14.20 2.12
C ASP A 11 -7.86 14.33 3.46
N SER A 12 -9.09 13.80 3.53
CA SER A 12 -9.88 13.74 4.76
C SER A 12 -9.25 12.80 5.80
N LEU A 13 -8.77 11.62 5.38
CA LEU A 13 -8.06 10.70 6.28
C LEU A 13 -6.77 11.34 6.81
N ARG A 14 -6.03 12.04 5.94
CA ARG A 14 -4.80 12.75 6.29
C ARG A 14 -5.03 13.88 7.29
N ALA A 15 -6.10 14.64 7.14
CA ALA A 15 -6.45 15.72 8.08
C ALA A 15 -6.93 15.21 9.45
N GLN A 16 -7.32 13.93 9.56
CA GLN A 16 -7.87 13.33 10.78
C GLN A 16 -6.88 12.40 11.51
N SER A 17 -5.63 12.31 11.04
CA SER A 17 -4.63 11.39 11.57
C SER A 17 -3.26 12.05 11.58
N LYS A 18 -2.38 11.67 12.50
CA LYS A 18 -1.00 12.19 12.50
C LYS A 18 -0.27 11.85 11.20
N PHE A 19 -0.60 10.69 10.63
CA PHE A 19 -0.14 10.25 9.33
C PHE A 19 -1.11 9.22 8.72
N VAL A 20 -1.07 9.07 7.40
CA VAL A 20 -1.76 8.01 6.66
C VAL A 20 -0.73 7.01 6.19
N PHE A 21 -0.98 5.71 6.42
CA PHE A 21 -0.18 4.61 5.91
C PHE A 21 -0.94 3.97 4.74
N ALA A 22 -0.70 4.46 3.54
CA ALA A 22 -1.45 4.11 2.33
C ALA A 22 -0.76 3.02 1.51
N VAL A 23 -1.51 1.96 1.20
CA VAL A 23 -1.01 0.80 0.44
C VAL A 23 -1.86 0.59 -0.81
N PHE A 24 -1.27 0.87 -1.97
CA PHE A 24 -1.86 0.56 -3.28
C PHE A 24 -1.70 -0.92 -3.60
N TYR A 25 -2.76 -1.55 -4.10
CA TYR A 25 -2.71 -2.94 -4.52
C TYR A 25 -3.49 -3.17 -5.82
N ARG A 26 -3.23 -4.31 -6.46
CA ARG A 26 -3.78 -4.64 -7.77
C ARG A 26 -5.26 -5.03 -7.72
N GLY A 27 -5.60 -5.97 -6.85
CA GLY A 27 -6.94 -6.55 -6.73
C GLY A 27 -6.95 -7.85 -5.92
N HIS A 28 -8.14 -8.33 -5.57
CA HIS A 28 -8.39 -9.50 -4.72
C HIS A 28 -7.71 -10.79 -5.22
N TRP A 29 -7.64 -10.97 -6.54
CA TRP A 29 -7.06 -12.13 -7.20
C TRP A 29 -5.53 -12.23 -7.03
N CYS A 30 -4.84 -11.14 -6.65
CA CYS A 30 -3.38 -11.07 -6.59
C CYS A 30 -2.84 -11.72 -5.31
N PRO A 31 -2.15 -12.88 -5.37
CA PRO A 31 -1.66 -13.58 -4.16
C PRO A 31 -0.60 -12.79 -3.38
N PHE A 32 0.27 -12.07 -4.08
CA PHE A 32 1.29 -11.25 -3.42
C PHE A 32 0.68 -10.04 -2.72
N CYS A 33 -0.35 -9.45 -3.32
CA CYS A 33 -1.11 -8.36 -2.73
C CYS A 33 -1.81 -8.84 -1.46
N ARG A 34 -2.46 -10.01 -1.51
CA ARG A 34 -3.10 -10.60 -0.32
C ARG A 34 -2.12 -10.80 0.83
N GLY A 35 -0.93 -11.33 0.57
CA GLY A 35 0.10 -11.49 1.61
C GLY A 35 0.56 -10.15 2.20
N TRP A 36 0.72 -9.13 1.36
CA TRP A 36 1.10 -7.78 1.79
C TRP A 36 0.01 -7.14 2.66
N LEU A 37 -1.26 -7.27 2.26
CA LEU A 37 -2.41 -6.74 2.99
C LEU A 37 -2.68 -7.50 4.30
N SER A 38 -2.47 -8.81 4.35
CA SER A 38 -2.53 -9.56 5.62
C SER A 38 -1.48 -9.08 6.61
N LYS A 39 -0.29 -8.72 6.11
CA LYS A 39 0.75 -8.13 6.94
C LYS A 39 0.37 -6.75 7.43
N LEU A 40 -0.20 -5.91 6.56
CA LEU A 40 -0.78 -4.63 6.95
C LEU A 40 -1.84 -4.82 8.04
N ALA A 41 -2.75 -5.78 7.91
CA ALA A 41 -3.77 -6.08 8.91
C ALA A 41 -3.17 -6.42 10.28
N THR A 42 -2.07 -7.17 10.32
CA THR A 42 -1.35 -7.47 11.57
C THR A 42 -0.69 -6.22 12.18
N LEU A 43 -0.20 -5.30 11.35
CA LEU A 43 0.45 -4.05 11.79
C LEU A 43 -0.54 -2.94 12.13
N SER A 44 -1.78 -2.99 11.61
CA SER A 44 -2.80 -1.96 11.79
C SER A 44 -2.99 -1.51 13.25
N PRO A 45 -3.05 -2.40 14.27
CA PRO A 45 -3.17 -1.96 15.65
C PRO A 45 -2.02 -1.08 16.14
N ALA A 46 -0.78 -1.38 15.73
CA ALA A 46 0.39 -0.58 16.09
C ALA A 46 0.39 0.78 15.36
N ILE A 47 0.05 0.78 14.06
CA ILE A 47 -0.11 2.01 13.26
C ILE A 47 -1.15 2.94 13.90
N VAL A 48 -2.31 2.38 14.28
CA VAL A 48 -3.40 3.13 14.92
C VAL A 48 -2.98 3.64 16.30
N ALA A 49 -2.29 2.82 17.11
CA ALA A 49 -1.79 3.23 18.42
C ALA A 49 -0.79 4.41 18.34
N ALA A 50 -0.03 4.50 17.25
CA ALA A 50 0.86 5.62 16.97
C ALA A 50 0.13 6.88 16.43
N GLY A 51 -1.18 6.82 16.25
CA GLY A 51 -2.00 7.91 15.70
C GLY A 51 -2.06 7.95 14.17
N GLY A 52 -1.67 6.88 13.50
CA GLY A 52 -1.77 6.73 12.06
C GLY A 52 -3.07 6.07 11.60
N THR A 53 -3.43 6.26 10.34
CA THR A 53 -4.54 5.54 9.69
C THR A 53 -3.99 4.63 8.58
N PRO A 54 -4.04 3.30 8.73
CA PRO A 54 -3.78 2.41 7.61
C PRO A 54 -4.96 2.49 6.61
N VAL A 55 -4.66 2.54 5.32
CA VAL A 55 -5.66 2.55 4.24
C VAL A 55 -5.17 1.73 3.06
N ILE A 56 -6.05 0.89 2.49
CA ILE A 56 -5.79 0.17 1.25
C ILE A 56 -6.42 0.90 0.06
N ILE A 57 -5.75 0.92 -1.08
CA ILE A 57 -6.20 1.66 -2.27
C ILE A 57 -6.14 0.73 -3.49
N THR A 58 -7.20 0.68 -4.28
CA THR A 58 -7.29 -0.20 -5.46
C THR A 58 -8.01 0.46 -6.62
N ALA A 59 -7.61 0.11 -7.85
CA ALA A 59 -8.37 0.40 -9.06
C ALA A 59 -9.41 -0.69 -9.39
N GLU A 60 -9.46 -1.76 -8.60
CA GLU A 60 -10.44 -2.82 -8.79
C GLU A 60 -11.84 -2.37 -8.34
N ALA A 61 -12.88 -2.82 -9.06
CA ALA A 61 -14.26 -2.47 -8.75
C ALA A 61 -14.67 -2.85 -7.31
N GLU A 62 -15.47 -1.98 -6.69
CA GLU A 62 -15.89 -2.06 -5.27
C GLU A 62 -16.49 -3.42 -4.88
N LYS A 63 -17.18 -4.09 -5.80
CA LYS A 63 -17.78 -5.42 -5.59
C LYS A 63 -16.78 -6.49 -5.14
N TYR A 64 -15.49 -6.29 -5.34
CA TYR A 64 -14.42 -7.22 -4.93
C TYR A 64 -13.75 -6.85 -3.60
N LEU A 65 -14.18 -5.75 -2.96
CA LEU A 65 -13.61 -5.32 -1.69
C LEU A 65 -13.85 -6.38 -0.61
N ASP A 66 -15.05 -6.96 -0.55
CA ASP A 66 -15.38 -8.01 0.42
C ASP A 66 -14.50 -9.26 0.26
N ASP A 67 -14.20 -9.66 -0.98
CA ASP A 67 -13.28 -10.76 -1.26
C ASP A 67 -11.87 -10.45 -0.77
N THR A 68 -11.41 -9.20 -0.98
CA THR A 68 -10.13 -8.73 -0.45
C THR A 68 -10.09 -8.80 1.06
N ARG A 69 -11.13 -8.30 1.75
CA ARG A 69 -11.21 -8.32 3.22
C ARG A 69 -11.24 -9.76 3.75
N ALA A 70 -12.06 -10.62 3.15
CA ALA A 70 -12.18 -12.02 3.54
C ALA A 70 -10.83 -12.77 3.44
N ALA A 71 -10.09 -12.53 2.36
CA ALA A 71 -8.82 -13.20 2.09
C ALA A 71 -7.64 -12.65 2.90
N THR A 72 -7.70 -11.38 3.32
CA THR A 72 -6.57 -10.70 3.97
C THR A 72 -6.75 -10.47 5.46
N LYS A 73 -7.99 -10.50 5.95
CA LYS A 73 -8.43 -10.08 7.28
C LYS A 73 -8.25 -8.58 7.55
N TYR A 74 -7.96 -7.78 6.52
CA TYR A 74 -7.92 -6.34 6.64
C TYR A 74 -9.34 -5.76 6.64
N ASP A 75 -9.74 -5.15 7.75
CA ASP A 75 -11.07 -4.55 7.97
C ASP A 75 -11.04 -3.01 8.09
N GLY A 76 -9.86 -2.41 7.95
CA GLY A 76 -9.64 -0.96 8.00
C GLY A 76 -10.17 -0.18 6.78
N LYS A 77 -9.75 1.08 6.66
CA LYS A 77 -10.19 2.00 5.60
C LYS A 77 -9.76 1.50 4.21
N ALA A 78 -10.63 1.70 3.22
CA ALA A 78 -10.35 1.33 1.85
C ALA A 78 -10.84 2.44 0.92
N ILE A 79 -10.01 2.82 -0.05
CA ILE A 79 -10.38 3.75 -1.13
C ILE A 79 -10.45 2.94 -2.43
N VAL A 80 -11.61 2.98 -3.07
CA VAL A 80 -11.84 2.36 -4.38
C VAL A 80 -11.74 3.44 -5.45
N ASP A 81 -10.70 3.36 -6.27
CA ASP A 81 -10.28 4.37 -7.24
C ASP A 81 -10.14 3.78 -8.67
N PRO A 82 -11.25 3.35 -9.30
CA PRO A 82 -11.21 2.65 -10.58
C PRO A 82 -10.68 3.51 -11.74
N GLU A 83 -10.69 4.84 -11.58
CA GLU A 83 -10.18 5.80 -12.56
C GLU A 83 -8.71 6.22 -12.31
N ASN A 84 -8.09 5.68 -11.25
CA ASN A 84 -6.76 6.05 -10.78
C ASN A 84 -6.60 7.57 -10.51
N ARG A 85 -7.66 8.24 -10.06
CA ARG A 85 -7.67 9.68 -9.79
C ARG A 85 -6.73 10.04 -8.65
N LEU A 86 -6.77 9.27 -7.55
CA LEU A 86 -5.88 9.49 -6.41
C LEU A 86 -4.43 9.19 -6.79
N ALA A 87 -4.17 8.10 -7.53
CA ALA A 87 -2.83 7.79 -8.01
C ALA A 87 -2.22 8.93 -8.85
N LYS A 88 -2.98 9.48 -9.80
CA LYS A 88 -2.55 10.62 -10.64
C LYS A 88 -2.32 11.89 -9.83
N GLU A 89 -3.19 12.17 -8.86
CA GLU A 89 -3.08 13.34 -8.00
C GLU A 89 -1.84 13.27 -7.10
N LEU A 90 -1.56 12.12 -6.48
CA LEU A 90 -0.36 11.94 -5.65
C LEU A 90 0.94 12.05 -6.47
N ASP A 91 0.92 11.62 -7.73
CA ASP A 91 2.04 11.80 -8.66
C ASP A 91 2.23 13.28 -9.03
N ALA A 92 1.14 13.99 -9.34
CA ALA A 92 1.17 15.43 -9.62
C ALA A 92 1.67 16.26 -8.43
N ARG A 93 1.42 15.80 -7.20
CA ARG A 93 1.95 16.38 -5.95
C ARG A 93 3.41 15.99 -5.68
N GLY A 94 4.02 15.13 -6.49
CA GLY A 94 5.39 14.64 -6.30
C GLY A 94 5.57 13.72 -5.08
N LEU A 95 4.50 13.07 -4.62
CA LEU A 95 4.50 12.27 -3.39
C LEU A 95 4.84 10.79 -3.65
N VAL A 96 4.20 10.18 -4.65
CA VAL A 96 4.47 8.80 -5.07
C VAL A 96 4.02 8.58 -6.52
N HIS A 97 4.86 7.93 -7.32
CA HIS A 97 4.55 7.59 -8.71
C HIS A 97 3.98 6.17 -8.81
N VAL A 98 2.65 6.03 -8.70
CA VAL A 98 2.00 4.73 -8.83
C VAL A 98 1.91 4.34 -10.30
N ALA A 99 2.68 3.34 -10.73
CA ALA A 99 2.59 2.84 -12.10
C ALA A 99 1.17 2.29 -12.38
N ILE A 100 0.64 2.60 -13.57
CA ILE A 100 -0.66 2.11 -14.04
C ILE A 100 -0.41 1.23 -15.26
N SER A 101 -0.93 0.00 -15.25
CA SER A 101 -0.75 -0.95 -16.35
C SER A 101 -2.09 -1.43 -16.88
N GLU A 102 -2.18 -1.67 -18.18
CA GLU A 102 -3.35 -2.28 -18.81
C GLU A 102 -3.63 -3.67 -18.24
N ARG A 103 -4.91 -3.94 -17.98
CA ARG A 103 -5.38 -5.26 -17.55
C ARG A 103 -6.87 -5.40 -17.85
N SER A 104 -7.27 -6.55 -18.39
CA SER A 104 -8.69 -6.88 -18.57
C SER A 104 -9.47 -6.76 -17.25
N GLY A 105 -10.61 -6.06 -17.29
CA GLY A 105 -11.44 -5.78 -16.13
C GLY A 105 -11.08 -4.49 -15.37
N TYR A 106 -10.14 -3.69 -15.88
CA TYR A 106 -9.75 -2.37 -15.37
C TYR A 106 -9.80 -1.35 -16.51
N ASP A 107 -10.93 -0.66 -16.67
CA ASP A 107 -11.19 0.21 -17.82
C ASP A 107 -10.20 1.39 -17.91
N HIS A 108 -9.65 1.84 -16.77
CA HIS A 108 -8.66 2.92 -16.70
C HIS A 108 -7.28 2.43 -16.25
N GLY A 109 -7.03 1.14 -16.39
CA GLY A 109 -5.79 0.49 -15.98
C GLY A 109 -5.77 0.11 -14.50
N MET A 110 -4.91 -0.86 -14.19
CA MET A 110 -4.71 -1.38 -12.85
C MET A 110 -3.55 -0.65 -12.17
N ALA A 111 -3.82 -0.08 -11.00
CA ALA A 111 -2.79 0.45 -10.12
C ALA A 111 -1.79 -0.66 -9.72
N GLN A 112 -0.50 -0.36 -9.85
CA GLN A 112 0.57 -1.22 -9.40
C GLN A 112 0.84 -1.03 -7.90
N PRO A 113 1.45 -2.02 -7.22
CA PRO A 113 1.81 -1.89 -5.82
C PRO A 113 2.64 -0.64 -5.52
N ALA A 114 2.18 0.13 -4.55
CA ALA A 114 2.88 1.29 -4.03
C ALA A 114 2.53 1.48 -2.55
N LEU A 115 3.36 2.25 -1.86
CA LEU A 115 3.27 2.58 -0.45
C LEU A 115 3.59 4.06 -0.29
N LEU A 116 2.76 4.77 0.45
CA LEU A 116 3.02 6.14 0.87
C LEU A 116 2.65 6.29 2.34
N VAL A 117 3.59 6.80 3.13
CA VAL A 117 3.36 7.19 4.53
C VAL A 117 3.53 8.70 4.64
N LEU A 118 2.42 9.39 4.87
CA LEU A 118 2.34 10.85 4.74
C LEU A 118 1.75 11.47 6.01
N LYS A 119 2.45 12.43 6.62
CA LYS A 119 1.97 13.18 7.78
C LYS A 119 0.89 14.21 7.42
N GLU A 120 0.16 14.65 8.43
CA GLU A 120 -0.85 15.73 8.30
C GLU A 120 -0.25 17.06 7.78
N ASP A 121 1.04 17.30 8.00
CA ASP A 121 1.76 18.50 7.53
C ASP A 121 2.32 18.37 6.11
N GLY A 122 2.13 17.21 5.46
CA GLY A 122 2.66 16.91 4.12
C GLY A 122 4.06 16.29 4.12
N THR A 123 4.68 16.05 5.27
CA THR A 123 5.97 15.36 5.36
C THR A 123 5.81 13.89 4.96
N VAL A 124 6.62 13.44 4.01
CA VAL A 124 6.70 12.04 3.59
C VAL A 124 7.65 11.29 4.53
N LEU A 125 7.14 10.29 5.24
CA LEU A 125 7.96 9.40 6.08
C LEU A 125 8.52 8.24 5.24
N GLU A 126 7.71 7.70 4.34
CA GLU A 126 8.12 6.66 3.40
C GLU A 126 7.35 6.80 2.08
N SER A 127 8.04 6.57 0.97
CA SER A 127 7.42 6.51 -0.36
C SER A 127 8.13 5.44 -1.18
N TRP A 128 7.35 4.51 -1.72
CA TRP A 128 7.85 3.44 -2.55
C TRP A 128 6.80 3.09 -3.60
N ALA A 129 7.21 2.93 -4.84
CA ALA A 129 6.36 2.39 -5.88
C ALA A 129 7.14 1.37 -6.68
N ILE A 130 6.49 0.27 -7.05
CA ILE A 130 7.12 -0.69 -7.94
C ILE A 130 7.30 -0.05 -9.32
N VAL A 131 8.47 -0.25 -9.92
CA VAL A 131 8.71 0.00 -11.34
C VAL A 131 8.52 -1.33 -12.07
N PRO A 132 7.41 -1.55 -12.80
CA PRO A 132 7.15 -2.84 -13.45
C PRO A 132 8.22 -3.18 -14.49
N SER A 133 8.73 -4.40 -14.43
CA SER A 133 9.71 -4.93 -15.40
C SER A 133 9.48 -6.44 -15.60
N THR A 134 10.07 -7.02 -16.64
CA THR A 134 10.04 -8.48 -16.83
C THR A 134 10.67 -9.21 -15.64
N MET A 135 11.72 -8.65 -15.06
CA MET A 135 12.48 -9.22 -13.94
C MET A 135 11.65 -9.36 -12.65
N ASN A 136 10.71 -8.43 -12.40
CA ASN A 136 9.83 -8.48 -11.22
C ASN A 136 8.42 -9.02 -11.54
N LEU A 137 8.30 -9.80 -12.62
CA LEU A 137 7.04 -10.37 -13.11
C LEU A 137 5.97 -9.28 -13.36
N GLY A 138 6.37 -8.21 -14.05
CA GLY A 138 5.51 -7.07 -14.36
C GLY A 138 5.06 -6.31 -13.13
N GLY A 139 5.86 -6.27 -12.07
CA GLY A 139 5.64 -5.60 -10.79
C GLY A 139 5.02 -6.49 -9.70
N ALA A 140 4.94 -7.80 -9.94
CA ALA A 140 4.24 -8.71 -9.04
C ALA A 140 5.10 -9.15 -7.85
N LYS A 141 6.41 -8.93 -7.89
CA LYS A 141 7.37 -9.22 -6.82
C LYS A 141 8.01 -7.92 -6.29
N ASP A 142 8.95 -8.05 -5.36
CA ASP A 142 9.81 -6.96 -4.88
C ASP A 142 9.16 -5.87 -4.02
N ARG A 143 7.96 -6.13 -3.49
CA ARG A 143 7.37 -5.28 -2.44
C ARG A 143 8.21 -5.32 -1.18
N PRO A 144 8.44 -4.17 -0.52
CA PRO A 144 9.15 -4.12 0.75
C PRO A 144 8.37 -4.88 1.83
N ALA A 145 9.10 -5.52 2.74
CA ALA A 145 8.54 -6.08 3.96
C ALA A 145 7.94 -4.95 4.81
N LEU A 146 6.63 -5.04 5.12
CA LEU A 146 5.97 -3.96 5.86
C LEU A 146 6.45 -3.83 7.31
N ASP A 147 7.05 -4.86 7.89
CA ASP A 147 7.65 -4.75 9.23
C ASP A 147 8.80 -3.74 9.22
N GLU A 148 9.73 -3.87 8.27
CA GLU A 148 10.89 -2.98 8.17
C GLU A 148 10.49 -1.56 7.77
N VAL A 149 9.48 -1.43 6.91
CA VAL A 149 8.85 -0.13 6.62
C VAL A 149 8.28 0.48 7.90
N TRP A 150 7.53 -0.30 8.68
CA TRP A 150 6.93 0.17 9.91
C TRP A 150 7.99 0.56 10.94
N GLU A 151 9.07 -0.21 11.09
CA GLU A 151 10.20 0.13 11.96
C GLU A 151 10.87 1.46 11.56
N ASN A 152 11.03 1.72 10.26
CA ASN A 152 11.51 3.01 9.77
C ASN A 152 10.53 4.16 10.06
N VAL A 153 9.22 3.94 9.87
CA VAL A 153 8.18 4.93 10.17
C VAL A 153 8.14 5.23 11.66
N GLU A 154 8.15 4.21 12.52
CA GLU A 154 8.14 4.34 13.97
C GLU A 154 9.39 5.05 14.49
N ALA A 155 10.56 4.78 13.91
CA ALA A 155 11.79 5.52 14.22
C ALA A 155 11.64 7.00 13.88
N GLN A 156 11.19 7.33 12.67
CA GLN A 156 11.03 8.71 12.22
C GLN A 156 9.95 9.48 13.01
N ILE A 157 8.87 8.84 13.43
CA ILE A 157 7.84 9.46 14.29
C ILE A 157 8.42 9.85 15.66
N HIS A 158 9.49 9.17 16.10
CA HIS A 158 10.21 9.49 17.33
C HIS A 158 11.50 10.28 17.09
N ASP A 159 11.62 10.95 15.94
CA ASP A 159 12.79 11.75 15.55
C ASP A 159 14.12 10.96 15.56
N LYS A 160 14.04 9.64 15.34
CA LYS A 160 15.20 8.74 15.22
C LYS A 160 15.54 8.51 13.74
N PRO A 161 16.81 8.23 13.41
CA PRO A 161 17.19 7.82 12.07
C PRO A 161 16.49 6.50 11.67
N LYS A 162 16.36 6.28 10.35
CA LYS A 162 15.85 5.02 9.80
C LYS A 162 16.69 3.83 10.31
N VAL A 163 16.00 2.73 10.56
CA VAL A 163 16.60 1.47 11.00
C VAL A 163 17.15 0.69 9.80
N HIS A 164 16.49 0.80 8.65
CA HIS A 164 16.80 0.09 7.42
C HIS A 164 17.11 1.05 6.27
N ASP A 165 18.30 0.91 5.68
CA ASP A 165 18.68 1.63 4.46
C ASP A 165 18.06 1.00 3.20
N THR A 166 17.75 -0.30 3.26
CA THR A 166 17.10 -1.06 2.19
C THR A 166 16.14 -2.07 2.78
N TYR A 167 15.01 -2.30 2.11
CA TYR A 167 14.03 -3.28 2.56
C TYR A 167 14.27 -4.67 1.96
N SER A 168 14.08 -5.71 2.78
CA SER A 168 13.88 -7.06 2.30
C SER A 168 12.58 -7.15 1.50
N THR A 169 12.55 -8.04 0.51
CA THR A 169 11.37 -8.21 -0.34
C THR A 169 10.62 -9.49 -0.02
N ILE A 170 9.29 -9.46 -0.16
CA ILE A 170 8.41 -10.61 0.09
C ILE A 170 8.76 -11.84 -0.79
N GLY A 171 9.42 -11.61 -1.94
CA GLY A 171 9.93 -12.68 -2.80
C GLY A 171 11.07 -13.49 -2.16
N PHE A 172 11.90 -12.87 -1.33
CA PHE A 172 13.06 -13.49 -0.69
C PHE A 172 12.71 -14.31 0.55
N LEU A 173 11.78 -13.82 1.39
CA LEU A 173 11.32 -14.52 2.59
C LEU A 173 10.72 -15.91 2.30
N LYS A 174 10.02 -16.09 1.17
CA LYS A 174 9.52 -17.40 0.73
C LYS A 174 10.62 -18.36 0.27
N LEU A 175 11.80 -17.86 -0.14
CA LEU A 175 12.91 -18.68 -0.59
C LEU A 175 13.72 -19.24 0.60
N VAL A 176 13.92 -18.44 1.65
CA VAL A 176 14.67 -18.86 2.84
C VAL A 176 13.86 -19.83 3.71
N GLY A 177 12.55 -19.59 3.89
CA GLY A 177 11.69 -20.46 4.70
C GLY A 177 11.52 -21.89 4.17
N ARG A 178 11.85 -22.15 2.89
CA ARG A 178 11.78 -23.49 2.28
C ARG A 178 13.08 -24.29 2.43
N LYS A 179 14.18 -23.67 2.90
CA LYS A 179 15.49 -24.33 3.07
C LYS A 179 15.79 -24.79 4.50
N ILE A 180 14.93 -24.45 5.47
CA ILE A 180 15.14 -24.77 6.90
C ILE A 180 14.25 -25.95 7.37
N PHE A 181 13.38 -26.47 6.50
CA PHE A 181 12.55 -27.66 6.74
C PHE A 181 12.56 -28.62 5.54
N GLY A 182 13.76 -28.98 5.07
CA GLY A 182 14.00 -30.05 4.09
C GLY A 182 15.07 -30.99 4.60
#